data_AF-A0A523VZA3-F1
#
_entry.id   AF-A0A523VZA3-F1
#
_cell.length_a   1.000
_cell.length_b   1.000
_cell.length_c   1.000
_cell.angle_alpha   90.00
_cell.angle_beta   90.00
_cell.angle_gamma   90.00
#
_symmetry.space_group_name_H-M   'P 1'
#
loop_
_entity.id
_entity.type
_entity.pdbx_description
1 polymer ?
#
loop_
_entity_poly.entity_id
_entity_poly.type
_entity_poly.pdbx_seq_one_letter_code
_entity_poly.pdbx_strand_id
1 'polypeptide(L)'
;MEKVVGDIIKSLVKTVKAIQMYGIQHPSAKNCYVPFYEKLTDFFRNDSELNFHIEQFSILHADEIIYEEKEKESSIAFKLFRDGIRNISFTEGLEFDELLLFLETISRISREQDIALNLWEHDFTHIKFYVVEEAEQILNYRIPETPVQKIDYDANINRIINKEKIDSKASMDPNLGIEEFNNLKTEISSAKKISTIPLAVNTLINILKTKKSQEIIDSLIELLTLCVDDNDFYNVRRIVHALKQYSNVNPVAKFEDETTIIGFKDMVNTSSKNIFDEFISFIRFFSKESIPHFIKLMVYVKRKNRLLSLRSRMVNIAQNDPTPFLDCLNSKDASILINAIALLGLMKYKDTLTLLQPLMFHSNPLVRIEITTALKNLGHAATIAKFLDDGNNDVRIKALQTLTEIRYPRIYDNLLQRIKSKGFRNLEFTEQKEYFNCLVASDGKGIIKHLKKILFKWLLFGRKKYSIMRKLAAIALANISNTETLEILLHGARKRNKDIKSACETALKQK
;
A
#
# COMPACT_ATOMS: atom_id res chain seq x y z
N MET A 1 -30.57 27.22 -18.70
CA MET A 1 -29.92 25.91 -18.58
C MET A 1 -29.09 25.85 -17.30
N GLU A 2 -28.21 26.83 -17.07
CA GLU A 2 -27.36 26.97 -15.86
C GLU A 2 -28.09 26.82 -14.51
N LYS A 3 -29.24 27.47 -14.33
CA LYS A 3 -30.01 27.38 -13.07
C LYS A 3 -30.45 25.95 -12.75
N VAL A 4 -30.81 25.17 -13.78
CA VAL A 4 -31.22 23.76 -13.63
C VAL A 4 -30.02 22.91 -13.23
N VAL A 5 -28.87 23.10 -13.89
CA VAL A 5 -27.62 22.39 -13.58
C VAL A 5 -27.13 22.70 -12.16
N GLY A 6 -27.21 23.96 -11.73
CA GLY A 6 -26.90 24.36 -10.36
C GLY A 6 -27.81 23.70 -9.32
N ASP A 7 -29.10 23.54 -9.60
CA ASP A 7 -30.04 22.87 -8.71
C ASP A 7 -29.84 21.34 -8.67
N ILE A 8 -29.35 20.74 -9.75
CA ILE A 8 -28.91 19.33 -9.80
C ILE A 8 -27.70 19.13 -8.89
N ILE A 9 -26.67 19.98 -9.00
CA ILE A 9 -25.48 19.88 -8.14
C ILE A 9 -25.80 20.12 -6.67
N LYS A 10 -26.67 21.07 -6.33
CA LYS A 10 -27.13 21.24 -4.94
C LYS A 10 -27.82 19.97 -4.42
N SER A 11 -28.63 19.33 -5.26
CA SER A 11 -29.30 18.08 -4.93
C SER A 11 -28.31 16.94 -4.71
N LEU A 12 -27.28 16.82 -5.57
CA LEU A 12 -26.17 15.87 -5.40
C LEU A 12 -25.47 16.08 -4.05
N VAL A 13 -25.06 17.31 -3.73
CA VAL A 13 -24.36 17.63 -2.48
C VAL A 13 -25.24 17.31 -1.27
N LYS A 14 -26.54 17.64 -1.32
CA LYS A 14 -27.48 17.31 -0.25
C LYS A 14 -27.60 15.80 -0.04
N THR A 15 -27.72 15.06 -1.13
CA THR A 15 -27.81 13.59 -1.12
C THR A 15 -26.54 12.95 -0.56
N VAL A 16 -25.37 13.42 -1.01
CA VAL A 16 -24.07 12.94 -0.51
C VAL A 16 -23.95 13.18 0.99
N LYS A 17 -24.31 14.38 1.47
CA LYS A 17 -24.33 14.68 2.90
C LYS A 17 -25.32 13.80 3.66
N ALA A 18 -26.50 13.56 3.11
CA ALA A 18 -27.50 12.68 3.74
C ALA A 18 -27.02 11.22 3.83
N ILE A 19 -26.38 10.68 2.77
CA ILE A 19 -25.79 9.33 2.78
C ILE A 19 -24.60 9.27 3.74
N GLN A 20 -23.77 10.31 3.79
CA GLN A 20 -22.68 10.43 4.77
C GLN A 20 -23.22 10.39 6.21
N MET A 21 -24.32 11.09 6.49
CA MET A 21 -24.89 11.20 7.82
C MET A 21 -25.66 9.95 8.26
N TYR A 22 -26.44 9.36 7.35
CA TYR A 22 -27.46 8.35 7.71
C TYR A 22 -27.21 6.98 7.08
N GLY A 23 -26.30 6.87 6.10
CA GLY A 23 -26.10 5.67 5.30
C GLY A 23 -27.13 5.52 4.18
N ILE A 24 -26.76 4.76 3.14
CA ILE A 24 -27.53 4.70 1.88
C ILE A 24 -28.89 4.00 2.04
N GLN A 25 -29.06 3.15 3.05
CA GLN A 25 -30.31 2.43 3.29
C GLN A 25 -31.31 3.22 4.16
N HIS A 26 -30.94 4.39 4.67
CA HIS A 26 -31.77 5.15 5.61
C HIS A 26 -32.87 5.96 4.89
N PRO A 27 -34.10 6.06 5.45
CA PRO A 27 -35.19 6.84 4.86
C PRO A 27 -34.83 8.29 4.51
N SER A 28 -34.06 8.98 5.35
CA SER A 28 -33.61 10.37 5.06
C SER A 28 -32.65 10.47 3.87
N ALA A 29 -31.79 9.46 3.65
CA ALA A 29 -30.95 9.40 2.47
C ALA A 29 -31.79 9.11 1.23
N LYS A 30 -32.74 8.18 1.35
CA LYS A 30 -33.72 7.82 0.31
C LYS A 30 -34.58 8.99 -0.15
N ASN A 31 -35.04 9.81 0.79
CA ASN A 31 -35.76 11.05 0.54
C ASN A 31 -34.89 12.13 -0.14
N CYS A 32 -33.58 11.91 -0.28
CA CYS A 32 -32.68 12.79 -1.01
C CYS A 32 -32.24 12.21 -2.37
N TYR A 33 -31.86 10.92 -2.43
CA TYR A 33 -31.39 10.32 -3.70
C TYR A 33 -32.52 10.03 -4.69
N VAL A 34 -33.75 9.75 -4.23
CA VAL A 34 -34.89 9.56 -5.15
C VAL A 34 -35.23 10.86 -5.91
N PRO A 35 -35.44 12.01 -5.24
CA PRO A 35 -35.65 13.28 -5.96
C PRO A 35 -34.44 13.76 -6.76
N PHE A 36 -33.23 13.33 -6.39
CA PHE A 36 -32.03 13.64 -7.18
C PHE A 36 -32.01 12.88 -8.51
N TYR A 37 -32.36 11.59 -8.49
CA TYR A 37 -32.49 10.78 -9.70
C TYR A 37 -33.56 11.37 -10.63
N GLU A 38 -34.74 11.74 -10.10
CA GLU A 38 -35.80 12.41 -10.87
C GLU A 38 -35.26 13.63 -11.63
N LYS A 39 -34.54 14.53 -10.95
CA LYS A 39 -33.96 15.73 -11.58
C LYS A 39 -32.92 15.43 -12.66
N LEU A 40 -32.10 14.40 -12.48
CA LEU A 40 -31.15 13.97 -13.51
C LEU A 40 -31.88 13.42 -14.74
N THR A 41 -32.89 12.57 -14.52
CA THR A 41 -33.67 11.98 -15.61
C THR A 41 -34.50 13.02 -16.36
N ASP A 42 -35.03 14.03 -15.66
CA ASP A 42 -35.72 15.17 -16.27
C ASP A 42 -34.79 16.03 -17.14
N PHE A 43 -33.53 16.19 -16.72
CA PHE A 43 -32.51 16.86 -17.53
C PHE A 43 -32.26 16.09 -18.83
N PHE A 44 -32.15 14.76 -18.75
CA PHE A 44 -31.89 13.91 -19.92
C PHE A 44 -33.02 13.86 -20.96
N ARG A 45 -34.21 14.37 -20.63
CA ARG A 45 -35.30 14.53 -21.61
C ARG A 45 -34.99 15.57 -22.69
N ASN A 46 -34.10 16.53 -22.41
CA ASN A 46 -33.76 17.64 -23.30
C ASN A 46 -32.31 17.60 -23.80
N ASP A 47 -31.38 17.10 -22.99
CA ASP A 47 -29.94 17.05 -23.30
C ASP A 47 -29.39 15.65 -23.00
N SER A 48 -28.59 15.05 -23.88
CA SER A 48 -28.20 13.63 -23.74
C SER A 48 -27.00 13.37 -22.81
N GLU A 49 -26.28 14.41 -22.38
CA GLU A 49 -25.11 14.29 -21.52
C GLU A 49 -24.97 15.50 -20.59
N LEU A 50 -24.60 15.24 -19.33
CA LEU A 50 -24.31 16.25 -18.32
C LEU A 50 -22.87 16.09 -17.83
N ASN A 51 -22.03 17.08 -18.12
CA ASN A 51 -20.59 17.07 -17.85
C ASN A 51 -20.23 18.01 -16.68
N PHE A 52 -19.35 17.57 -15.78
CA PHE A 52 -18.84 18.36 -14.66
C PHE A 52 -17.31 18.37 -14.60
N HIS A 53 -16.71 19.56 -14.69
CA HIS A 53 -15.28 19.73 -14.47
C HIS A 53 -14.99 19.93 -12.98
N ILE A 54 -14.05 19.16 -12.45
CA ILE A 54 -13.71 19.15 -11.03
C ILE A 54 -12.39 19.89 -10.80
N GLU A 55 -12.46 20.98 -10.03
CA GLU A 55 -11.32 21.73 -9.53
C GLU A 55 -11.15 21.53 -8.02
N GLN A 56 -10.09 22.10 -7.45
CA GLN A 56 -9.69 21.85 -6.07
C GLN A 56 -10.79 22.16 -5.04
N PHE A 57 -11.61 23.20 -5.25
CA PHE A 57 -12.70 23.59 -4.34
C PHE A 57 -13.99 23.95 -5.05
N SER A 58 -14.02 23.78 -6.38
CA SER A 58 -15.09 24.22 -7.28
C SER A 58 -15.50 23.10 -8.22
N ILE A 59 -16.77 23.09 -8.62
CA ILE A 59 -17.28 22.28 -9.74
C ILE A 59 -17.80 23.24 -10.80
N LEU A 60 -17.38 23.01 -12.03
CA LEU A 60 -17.73 23.85 -13.18
C LEU A 60 -18.57 23.07 -14.18
N HIS A 61 -19.44 23.79 -14.88
CA HIS A 61 -20.14 23.31 -16.07
C HIS A 61 -20.09 24.40 -17.13
N ALA A 62 -19.69 24.05 -18.35
CA ALA A 62 -19.49 25.00 -19.45
C ALA A 62 -18.65 26.23 -19.04
N ASP A 63 -17.54 25.99 -18.32
CA ASP A 63 -16.62 27.00 -17.78
C ASP A 63 -17.19 27.96 -16.72
N GLU A 64 -18.40 27.71 -16.21
CA GLU A 64 -18.99 28.45 -15.10
C GLU A 64 -18.98 27.68 -13.78
N ILE A 65 -18.66 28.36 -12.68
CA ILE A 65 -18.65 27.76 -11.33
C ILE A 65 -20.08 27.61 -10.82
N ILE A 66 -20.53 26.36 -10.65
CA ILE A 66 -21.87 26.01 -10.16
C ILE A 66 -21.88 25.53 -8.70
N TYR A 67 -20.71 25.24 -8.14
CA TYR A 67 -20.51 24.91 -6.73
C TYR A 67 -19.12 25.35 -6.28
N GLU A 68 -19.03 25.95 -5.09
CA GLU A 68 -17.78 26.31 -4.44
C GLU A 68 -17.92 26.03 -2.94
N GLU A 69 -16.95 25.31 -2.36
CA GLU A 69 -16.84 25.10 -0.92
C GLU A 69 -15.37 25.03 -0.54
N LYS A 70 -14.93 26.03 0.23
CA LYS A 70 -13.51 26.24 0.57
C LYS A 70 -13.07 25.40 1.76
N GLU A 71 -14.02 24.92 2.56
CA GLU A 71 -13.71 24.06 3.69
C GLU A 71 -13.45 22.61 3.23
N LYS A 72 -12.21 22.14 3.42
CA LYS A 72 -11.70 20.86 2.90
C LYS A 72 -12.53 19.64 3.30
N GLU A 73 -13.12 19.64 4.49
CA GLU A 73 -13.79 18.46 5.05
C GLU A 73 -15.23 18.30 4.53
N SER A 74 -15.87 19.43 4.23
CA SER A 74 -17.23 19.55 3.72
C SER A 74 -17.29 19.66 2.19
N SER A 75 -16.18 20.02 1.53
CA SER A 75 -16.05 20.16 0.08
C SER A 75 -16.03 18.80 -0.64
N ILE A 76 -17.04 18.54 -1.47
CA ILE A 76 -17.05 17.36 -2.34
C ILE A 76 -16.06 17.50 -3.50
N ALA A 77 -15.89 18.72 -4.03
CA ALA A 77 -14.94 19.03 -5.09
C ALA A 77 -13.51 18.68 -4.66
N PHE A 78 -13.13 19.07 -3.44
CA PHE A 78 -11.81 18.77 -2.89
C PHE A 78 -11.55 17.26 -2.76
N LYS A 79 -12.55 16.48 -2.36
CA LYS A 79 -12.42 15.02 -2.20
C LYS A 79 -12.18 14.34 -3.55
N LEU A 80 -12.99 14.67 -4.55
CA LEU A 80 -12.86 14.14 -5.91
C LEU A 80 -11.53 14.56 -6.55
N PHE A 81 -11.14 15.83 -6.37
CA PHE A 81 -9.89 16.36 -6.91
C PHE A 81 -8.65 15.71 -6.29
N ARG A 82 -8.65 15.48 -4.97
CA ARG A 82 -7.56 14.80 -4.25
C ARG A 82 -7.34 13.38 -4.79
N ASP A 83 -8.40 12.68 -5.14
CA ASP A 83 -8.35 11.31 -5.66
C ASP A 83 -8.18 11.28 -7.19
N GLY A 84 -7.66 12.36 -7.78
CA GLY A 84 -7.27 12.42 -9.19
C GLY A 84 -8.41 12.63 -10.18
N ILE A 85 -9.68 12.65 -9.74
CA ILE A 85 -10.84 12.85 -10.63
C ILE A 85 -10.90 14.31 -11.09
N ARG A 86 -11.01 14.51 -12.40
CA ARG A 86 -11.05 15.84 -13.04
C ARG A 86 -12.31 16.09 -13.86
N ASN A 87 -12.98 15.02 -14.31
CA ASN A 87 -14.24 15.11 -15.01
C ASN A 87 -15.15 13.97 -14.59
N ILE A 88 -16.45 14.25 -14.46
CA ILE A 88 -17.51 13.26 -14.29
C ILE A 88 -18.62 13.61 -15.29
N SER A 89 -19.09 12.63 -16.06
CA SER A 89 -20.23 12.78 -16.94
C SER A 89 -21.31 11.73 -16.70
N PHE A 90 -22.56 12.16 -16.82
CA PHE A 90 -23.73 11.31 -16.77
C PHE A 90 -24.43 11.39 -18.11
N THR A 91 -24.81 10.25 -18.69
CA THR A 91 -25.48 10.18 -19.99
C THR A 91 -26.92 9.71 -19.87
N GLU A 92 -27.73 10.00 -20.89
CA GLU A 92 -29.02 9.34 -21.08
C GLU A 92 -28.82 7.81 -21.06
N GLY A 93 -29.71 7.11 -20.37
CA GLY A 93 -29.69 5.68 -20.08
C GLY A 93 -29.36 5.33 -18.62
N LEU A 94 -29.03 6.32 -17.78
CA LEU A 94 -28.59 6.10 -16.39
C LEU A 94 -29.56 5.25 -15.56
N GLU A 95 -29.10 4.09 -15.07
CA GLU A 95 -29.91 3.23 -14.20
C GLU A 95 -29.89 3.70 -12.73
N PHE A 96 -30.97 3.40 -12.00
CA PHE A 96 -31.08 3.78 -10.60
C PHE A 96 -30.04 3.06 -9.71
N ASP A 97 -29.80 1.78 -9.96
CA ASP A 97 -28.81 0.98 -9.21
C ASP A 97 -27.39 1.49 -9.52
N GLU A 98 -27.14 1.91 -10.75
CA GLU A 98 -25.90 2.56 -11.20
C GLU A 98 -25.65 3.87 -10.44
N LEU A 99 -26.68 4.71 -10.35
CA LEU A 99 -26.62 5.94 -9.55
C LEU A 99 -26.39 5.64 -8.06
N LEU A 100 -27.03 4.61 -7.52
CA LEU A 100 -26.92 4.26 -6.11
C LEU A 100 -25.49 3.84 -5.76
N LEU A 101 -24.85 3.00 -6.59
CA LEU A 101 -23.45 2.60 -6.46
C LEU A 101 -22.50 3.82 -6.55
N PHE A 102 -22.75 4.72 -7.49
CA PHE A 102 -21.99 5.97 -7.61
C PHE A 102 -22.12 6.81 -6.34
N LEU A 103 -23.35 7.07 -5.89
CA LEU A 103 -23.64 7.84 -4.69
C LEU A 103 -23.02 7.21 -3.44
N GLU A 104 -23.10 5.88 -3.30
CA GLU A 104 -22.47 5.17 -2.20
C GLU A 104 -20.96 5.43 -2.18
N THR A 105 -20.32 5.34 -3.35
CA THR A 105 -18.88 5.48 -3.54
C THR A 105 -18.39 6.89 -3.21
N ILE A 106 -19.03 7.93 -3.76
CA ILE A 106 -18.62 9.32 -3.52
C ILE A 106 -19.04 9.85 -2.14
N SER A 107 -20.00 9.18 -1.49
CA SER A 107 -20.46 9.52 -0.14
C SER A 107 -19.63 8.88 0.97
N ARG A 108 -18.57 8.14 0.65
CA ARG A 108 -17.70 7.58 1.68
C ARG A 108 -16.88 8.69 2.33
N ILE A 109 -16.90 8.73 3.67
CA ILE A 109 -16.26 9.80 4.46
C ILE A 109 -14.74 9.57 4.59
N SER A 110 -14.26 8.35 4.28
CA SER A 110 -12.85 7.98 4.49
C SER A 110 -11.90 8.74 3.55
N ARG A 111 -10.82 9.30 4.11
CA ARG A 111 -9.73 9.93 3.36
C ARG A 111 -8.71 8.93 2.77
N GLU A 112 -8.89 7.63 3.07
CA GLU A 112 -7.95 6.54 2.77
C GLU A 112 -8.45 5.60 1.66
N GLN A 113 -9.61 5.88 1.06
CA GLN A 113 -10.14 5.13 -0.08
C GLN A 113 -10.00 5.95 -1.35
N ASP A 114 -9.48 5.32 -2.39
CA ASP A 114 -9.37 5.90 -3.72
C ASP A 114 -10.75 5.87 -4.39
N ILE A 115 -11.42 7.02 -4.41
CA ILE A 115 -12.74 7.15 -5.04
C ILE A 115 -12.65 6.77 -6.52
N ALA A 116 -11.57 7.14 -7.22
CA ALA A 116 -11.39 6.81 -8.63
C ALA A 116 -11.30 5.29 -8.86
N LEU A 117 -10.55 4.57 -8.03
CA LEU A 117 -10.43 3.11 -8.13
C LEU A 117 -11.76 2.41 -7.85
N ASN A 118 -12.50 2.82 -6.81
CA ASN A 118 -13.81 2.21 -6.50
C ASN A 118 -14.84 2.48 -7.61
N LEU A 119 -14.85 3.69 -8.17
CA LEU A 119 -15.70 3.99 -9.33
C LEU A 119 -15.32 3.15 -10.54
N TRP A 120 -14.04 2.80 -10.71
CA TRP A 120 -13.57 1.93 -11.79
C TRP A 120 -14.01 0.47 -11.62
N GLU A 121 -13.98 -0.06 -10.40
CA GLU A 121 -14.40 -1.44 -10.10
C GLU A 121 -15.90 -1.71 -10.33
N HIS A 122 -16.72 -0.65 -10.40
CA HIS A 122 -18.17 -0.76 -10.59
C HIS A 122 -18.63 -0.91 -12.05
N ASP A 123 -17.74 -0.72 -13.04
CA ASP A 123 -18.00 -0.92 -14.48
C ASP A 123 -19.29 -0.23 -14.99
N PHE A 124 -19.39 1.08 -14.72
CA PHE A 124 -20.54 1.91 -15.08
C PHE A 124 -20.76 2.01 -16.60
N THR A 125 -22.02 1.98 -17.03
CA THR A 125 -22.44 2.09 -18.44
C THR A 125 -22.75 3.54 -18.84
N HIS A 126 -23.35 4.32 -17.94
CA HIS A 126 -23.86 5.68 -18.18
C HIS A 126 -23.22 6.73 -17.27
N ILE A 127 -22.25 6.34 -16.44
CA ILE A 127 -21.41 7.26 -15.65
C ILE A 127 -19.97 7.13 -16.12
N LYS A 128 -19.39 8.23 -16.58
CA LYS A 128 -17.99 8.28 -17.03
C LYS A 128 -17.21 9.22 -16.12
N PHE A 129 -15.93 8.93 -15.94
CA PHE A 129 -15.05 9.82 -15.19
C PHE A 129 -13.62 9.75 -15.73
N TYR A 130 -12.87 10.83 -15.54
CA TYR A 130 -11.48 10.96 -15.96
C TYR A 130 -10.57 11.22 -14.76
N VAL A 131 -9.49 10.44 -14.67
CA VAL A 131 -8.53 10.41 -13.55
C VAL A 131 -7.12 10.69 -14.06
N VAL A 132 -6.33 11.45 -13.31
CA VAL A 132 -4.93 11.74 -13.63
C VAL A 132 -3.99 11.12 -12.58
N GLU A 133 -3.10 10.22 -13.01
CA GLU A 133 -1.97 9.70 -12.21
C GLU A 133 -0.68 10.48 -12.54
N GLU A 134 0.22 10.72 -11.56
CA GLU A 134 1.48 11.44 -11.79
C GLU A 134 2.47 10.65 -12.68
N ALA A 135 2.38 10.89 -14.00
CA ALA A 135 3.27 10.60 -15.16
C ALA A 135 3.71 9.12 -15.40
N GLU A 136 3.47 8.44 -16.53
CA GLU A 136 3.30 8.81 -17.96
C GLU A 136 2.29 7.89 -18.70
N GLN A 137 1.76 8.40 -19.83
CA GLN A 137 0.85 7.83 -20.85
C GLN A 137 -0.66 8.09 -20.69
N ILE A 138 -1.16 8.92 -21.60
CA ILE A 138 -2.59 9.03 -21.95
C ILE A 138 -3.02 7.69 -22.55
N LEU A 139 -3.66 6.84 -21.74
CA LEU A 139 -4.42 5.70 -22.25
C LEU A 139 -5.69 6.24 -22.91
N ASN A 140 -5.68 6.27 -24.25
CA ASN A 140 -6.84 6.65 -25.04
C ASN A 140 -7.84 5.48 -25.05
N TYR A 141 -8.63 5.34 -23.99
CA TYR A 141 -9.70 4.35 -23.91
C TYR A 141 -10.81 4.74 -24.90
N ARG A 142 -10.97 3.96 -25.97
CA ARG A 142 -12.19 4.02 -26.80
C ARG A 142 -13.22 3.08 -26.21
N ILE A 143 -14.39 3.64 -25.93
CA ILE A 143 -15.60 2.91 -25.51
C ILE A 143 -15.94 1.89 -26.62
N PRO A 144 -16.21 0.61 -26.30
CA PRO A 144 -16.88 -0.30 -27.22
C PRO A 144 -18.26 0.29 -27.57
N GLU A 145 -18.56 0.53 -28.84
CA GLU A 145 -19.84 1.05 -29.30
C GLU A 145 -20.99 0.14 -28.84
N THR A 146 -21.51 0.41 -27.65
CA THR A 146 -22.67 -0.27 -27.08
C THR A 146 -23.84 0.67 -27.28
N PRO A 147 -24.92 0.26 -27.97
CA PRO A 147 -26.06 1.14 -28.20
C PRO A 147 -26.67 1.53 -26.85
N VAL A 148 -26.76 2.85 -26.61
CA VAL A 148 -27.46 3.42 -25.46
C VAL A 148 -28.88 2.87 -25.45
N GLN A 149 -29.22 2.10 -24.41
CA GLN A 149 -30.56 1.57 -24.25
C GLN A 149 -31.46 2.67 -23.68
N LYS A 150 -32.61 2.88 -24.32
CA LYS A 150 -33.58 3.89 -23.91
C LYS A 150 -34.39 3.37 -22.73
N ILE A 151 -34.13 3.88 -21.53
CA ILE A 151 -34.81 3.47 -20.29
C ILE A 151 -36.04 4.36 -20.06
N ASP A 152 -37.19 3.74 -19.75
CA ASP A 152 -38.40 4.45 -19.30
C ASP A 152 -38.27 4.80 -17.82
N TYR A 153 -37.82 6.03 -17.55
CA TYR A 153 -37.54 6.53 -16.21
C TYR A 153 -38.80 6.63 -15.34
N ASP A 154 -39.95 7.02 -15.94
CA ASP A 154 -41.20 7.22 -15.19
C ASP A 154 -41.74 5.90 -14.63
N ALA A 155 -41.64 4.82 -15.41
CA ALA A 155 -42.04 3.49 -14.97
C ALA A 155 -41.17 2.98 -13.81
N ASN A 156 -39.86 3.25 -13.83
CA ASN A 156 -38.91 2.78 -12.81
C ASN A 156 -39.07 3.52 -11.48
N ILE A 157 -39.27 4.84 -11.51
CA ILE A 157 -39.43 5.68 -10.30
C ILE A 157 -40.71 5.30 -9.56
N ASN A 158 -41.82 5.13 -10.29
CA ASN A 158 -43.08 4.67 -9.73
C ASN A 158 -42.97 3.28 -9.09
N ARG A 159 -42.13 2.39 -9.62
CA ARG A 159 -41.88 1.07 -9.03
C ARG A 159 -41.16 1.17 -7.68
N ILE A 160 -40.22 2.11 -7.55
CA ILE A 160 -39.42 2.30 -6.32
C ILE A 160 -40.26 2.92 -5.20
N ILE A 161 -41.01 3.98 -5.50
CA ILE A 161 -41.90 4.65 -4.53
C ILE A 161 -42.91 3.66 -3.94
N ASN A 162 -43.52 2.84 -4.81
CA ASN A 162 -44.52 1.85 -4.40
C ASN A 162 -43.94 0.64 -3.66
N LYS A 163 -42.76 0.15 -4.05
CA LYS A 163 -42.09 -0.97 -3.37
C LYS A 163 -41.70 -0.62 -1.94
N GLU A 164 -41.36 0.64 -1.69
CA GLU A 164 -40.63 1.03 -0.48
C GLU A 164 -41.43 1.89 0.51
N LYS A 165 -42.72 2.14 0.27
CA LYS A 165 -43.67 2.82 1.17
C LYS A 165 -43.13 4.12 1.80
N ILE A 166 -42.51 4.98 0.99
CA ILE A 166 -41.93 6.23 1.46
C ILE A 166 -43.03 7.27 1.68
N ASP A 167 -43.25 7.70 2.93
CA ASP A 167 -44.09 8.86 3.24
C ASP A 167 -43.25 10.13 3.24
N SER A 168 -43.57 11.06 2.33
CA SER A 168 -42.81 12.26 2.04
C SER A 168 -43.06 13.42 3.03
N LYS A 169 -43.78 13.19 4.15
CA LYS A 169 -44.26 14.28 5.02
C LYS A 169 -44.01 14.16 6.55
N ALA A 170 -43.17 13.26 7.06
CA ALA A 170 -42.95 13.15 8.52
C ALA A 170 -41.75 14.01 9.04
N SER A 171 -41.98 14.81 10.10
CA SER A 171 -40.98 15.58 10.87
C SER A 171 -40.58 14.82 12.15
N MET A 172 -39.30 14.82 12.55
CA MET A 172 -38.75 14.06 13.69
C MET A 172 -38.78 14.83 15.03
N ASP A 173 -39.17 14.13 16.10
CA ASP A 173 -39.23 14.56 17.51
C ASP A 173 -37.88 14.34 18.24
N PRO A 174 -37.38 15.30 19.06
CA PRO A 174 -36.06 15.22 19.70
C PRO A 174 -35.91 14.34 20.98
N ASN A 175 -36.94 13.65 21.48
CA ASN A 175 -36.86 12.97 22.80
C ASN A 175 -36.54 11.45 22.82
N LEU A 176 -36.13 10.85 21.71
CA LEU A 176 -35.95 9.38 21.54
C LEU A 176 -34.73 8.73 22.26
N GLY A 177 -33.81 9.50 22.85
CA GLY A 177 -32.47 9.00 23.18
C GLY A 177 -32.30 8.05 24.40
N ILE A 178 -33.27 7.91 25.29
CA ILE A 178 -33.11 7.13 26.54
C ILE A 178 -33.73 5.72 26.45
N GLU A 179 -34.87 5.57 25.77
CA GLU A 179 -35.48 4.25 25.54
C GLU A 179 -34.71 3.43 24.50
N GLU A 180 -34.22 4.06 23.42
CA GLU A 180 -33.36 3.39 22.44
C GLU A 180 -32.07 2.85 23.06
N PHE A 181 -31.49 3.55 24.04
CA PHE A 181 -30.29 3.11 24.76
C PHE A 181 -30.51 1.80 25.53
N ASN A 182 -31.64 1.68 26.25
CA ASN A 182 -31.96 0.48 27.02
C ASN A 182 -32.31 -0.69 26.11
N ASN A 183 -32.99 -0.43 24.99
CA ASN A 183 -33.31 -1.45 23.98
C ASN A 183 -32.08 -1.97 23.23
N LEU A 184 -31.11 -1.09 22.92
CA LEU A 184 -29.85 -1.51 22.30
C LEU A 184 -29.05 -2.44 23.22
N LYS A 185 -29.04 -2.15 24.53
CA LYS A 185 -28.27 -2.94 25.51
C LYS A 185 -28.80 -4.38 25.63
N THR A 186 -30.12 -4.55 25.59
CA THR A 186 -30.76 -5.87 25.57
C THR A 186 -30.59 -6.59 24.23
N GLU A 187 -30.60 -5.89 23.10
CA GLU A 187 -30.34 -6.49 21.77
C GLU A 187 -28.87 -6.90 21.59
N ILE A 188 -27.90 -6.11 22.04
CA ILE A 188 -26.47 -6.45 21.98
C ILE A 188 -26.16 -7.69 22.84
N SER A 189 -26.82 -7.82 24.00
CA SER A 189 -26.64 -8.96 24.91
C SER A 189 -27.26 -10.26 24.37
N SER A 190 -28.20 -10.16 23.43
CA SER A 190 -29.00 -11.31 22.94
C SER A 190 -28.71 -11.69 21.49
N ALA A 191 -28.15 -10.80 20.67
CA ALA A 191 -27.95 -11.03 19.25
C ALA A 191 -26.46 -11.19 18.87
N LYS A 192 -26.04 -12.45 18.67
CA LYS A 192 -24.92 -12.81 17.76
C LYS A 192 -25.28 -12.48 16.30
N LYS A 193 -25.59 -11.21 15.98
CA LYS A 193 -25.82 -10.76 14.59
C LYS A 193 -24.97 -9.54 14.29
N ILE A 194 -24.00 -9.76 13.39
CA ILE A 194 -23.03 -8.82 12.80
C ILE A 194 -23.65 -7.49 12.31
N SER A 195 -24.97 -7.43 12.06
CA SER A 195 -25.66 -6.24 11.54
C SER A 195 -25.90 -5.12 12.55
N THR A 196 -25.82 -5.36 13.86
CA THR A 196 -26.11 -4.33 14.89
C THR A 196 -24.87 -3.62 15.42
N ILE A 197 -23.68 -4.21 15.25
CA ILE A 197 -22.41 -3.67 15.76
C ILE A 197 -22.13 -2.26 15.25
N PRO A 198 -22.23 -1.94 13.94
CA PRO A 198 -21.95 -0.59 13.45
C PRO A 198 -22.89 0.47 14.03
N LEU A 199 -24.17 0.12 14.24
CA LEU A 199 -25.19 0.98 14.84
C LEU A 199 -24.89 1.20 16.32
N ALA A 200 -24.63 0.13 17.07
CA ALA A 200 -24.25 0.19 18.48
C ALA A 200 -23.02 1.07 18.71
N VAL A 201 -21.97 0.88 17.91
CA VAL A 201 -20.76 1.70 17.96
C VAL A 201 -21.08 3.17 17.64
N ASN A 202 -21.89 3.45 16.62
CA ASN A 202 -22.25 4.82 16.27
C ASN A 202 -23.05 5.52 17.38
N THR A 203 -24.07 4.85 17.91
CA THR A 203 -24.94 5.35 18.97
C THR A 203 -24.13 5.60 20.23
N LEU A 204 -23.33 4.63 20.69
CA LEU A 204 -22.53 4.79 21.91
C LEU A 204 -21.45 5.87 21.76
N ILE A 205 -20.81 6.02 20.59
CA ILE A 205 -19.87 7.13 20.35
C ILE A 205 -20.60 8.49 20.41
N ASN A 206 -21.80 8.59 19.83
CA ASN A 206 -22.59 9.83 19.86
C ASN A 206 -23.08 10.17 21.26
N ILE A 207 -23.52 9.16 22.03
CA ILE A 207 -23.88 9.38 23.44
C ILE A 207 -22.63 9.73 24.24
N LEU A 208 -21.48 9.09 24.02
CA LEU A 208 -20.22 9.43 24.71
C LEU A 208 -19.81 10.89 24.48
N LYS A 209 -20.02 11.43 23.27
CA LYS A 209 -19.76 12.84 22.95
C LYS A 209 -20.64 13.82 23.73
N THR A 210 -21.87 13.42 24.05
CA THR A 210 -22.84 14.27 24.77
C THR A 210 -22.83 14.05 26.28
N LYS A 211 -22.60 12.81 26.71
CA LYS A 211 -22.57 12.34 28.09
C LYS A 211 -21.28 11.53 28.33
N LYS A 212 -20.34 12.12 29.07
CA LYS A 212 -19.07 11.49 29.48
C LYS A 212 -19.30 10.46 30.60
N SER A 213 -19.99 9.37 30.30
CA SER A 213 -20.34 8.31 31.26
C SER A 213 -19.32 7.16 31.20
N GLN A 214 -18.89 6.68 32.38
CA GLN A 214 -18.02 5.51 32.51
C GLN A 214 -18.70 4.23 31.97
N GLU A 215 -20.01 4.08 32.17
CA GLU A 215 -20.75 2.92 31.66
C GLU A 215 -20.70 2.81 30.13
N ILE A 216 -20.66 3.96 29.43
CA ILE A 216 -20.56 4.00 27.97
C ILE A 216 -19.14 3.63 27.53
N ILE A 217 -18.14 4.08 28.27
CA ILE A 217 -16.73 3.71 28.04
C ILE A 217 -16.58 2.19 28.17
N ASP A 218 -17.10 1.61 29.25
CA ASP A 218 -17.02 0.17 29.50
C ASP A 218 -17.75 -0.63 28.39
N SER A 219 -18.95 -0.18 28.00
CA SER A 219 -19.70 -0.79 26.88
C SER A 219 -18.93 -0.73 25.55
N LEU A 220 -18.25 0.39 25.29
CA LEU A 220 -17.40 0.52 24.09
C LEU A 220 -16.17 -0.37 24.17
N ILE A 221 -15.58 -0.58 25.35
CA ILE A 221 -14.45 -1.51 25.54
C ILE A 221 -14.89 -2.96 25.32
N GLU A 222 -16.10 -3.33 25.74
CA GLU A 222 -16.68 -4.64 25.46
C GLU A 222 -16.87 -4.85 23.95
N LEU A 223 -17.52 -3.91 23.27
CA LEU A 223 -17.68 -3.93 21.81
C LEU A 223 -16.34 -3.96 21.08
N LEU A 224 -15.32 -3.25 21.60
CA LEU A 224 -13.98 -3.28 21.04
C LEU A 224 -13.39 -4.69 21.06
N THR A 225 -13.65 -5.49 22.11
CA THR A 225 -13.24 -6.92 22.14
C THR A 225 -13.91 -7.68 21.03
N LEU A 226 -15.24 -7.56 20.92
CA LEU A 226 -16.03 -8.29 19.94
C LEU A 226 -15.59 -7.95 18.51
N CYS A 227 -15.38 -6.66 18.22
CA CYS A 227 -14.89 -6.24 16.90
C CYS A 227 -13.49 -6.75 16.58
N VAL A 228 -12.58 -6.87 17.57
CA VAL A 228 -11.25 -7.45 17.36
C VAL A 228 -11.37 -8.95 17.05
N ASP A 229 -12.18 -9.68 17.82
CA ASP A 229 -12.39 -11.13 17.63
C ASP A 229 -13.04 -11.44 16.27
N ASP A 230 -13.96 -10.59 15.81
CA ASP A 230 -14.64 -10.72 14.51
C ASP A 230 -13.84 -10.12 13.33
N ASN A 231 -12.62 -9.60 13.56
CA ASN A 231 -11.78 -8.91 12.57
C ASN A 231 -12.43 -7.65 11.92
N ASP A 232 -13.38 -7.01 12.60
CA ASP A 232 -14.01 -5.74 12.20
C ASP A 232 -13.11 -4.56 12.60
N PHE A 233 -11.93 -4.50 11.98
CA PHE A 233 -10.93 -3.47 12.30
C PHE A 233 -11.42 -2.05 11.97
N TYR A 234 -12.37 -1.89 11.05
CA TYR A 234 -13.05 -0.62 10.83
C TYR A 234 -13.70 -0.07 12.11
N ASN A 235 -14.58 -0.85 12.77
CA ASN A 235 -15.23 -0.40 13.99
C ASN A 235 -14.27 -0.35 15.20
N VAL A 236 -13.28 -1.26 15.27
CA VAL A 236 -12.18 -1.18 16.25
C VAL A 236 -11.54 0.21 16.23
N ARG A 237 -11.15 0.72 15.05
CA ARG A 237 -10.51 2.05 14.94
C ARG A 237 -11.43 3.18 15.39
N ARG A 238 -12.73 3.11 15.07
CA ARG A 238 -13.72 4.12 15.49
C ARG A 238 -13.83 4.18 17.00
N ILE A 239 -13.94 3.02 17.65
CA ILE A 239 -14.02 2.91 19.11
C ILE A 239 -12.74 3.43 19.76
N VAL A 240 -11.57 2.95 19.31
CA VAL A 240 -10.27 3.39 19.86
C VAL A 240 -10.08 4.89 19.70
N HIS A 241 -10.47 5.48 18.57
CA HIS A 241 -10.38 6.92 18.34
C HIS A 241 -11.29 7.72 19.29
N ALA A 242 -12.51 7.25 19.54
CA ALA A 242 -13.43 7.88 20.47
C ALA A 242 -12.91 7.81 21.92
N LEU A 243 -12.38 6.65 22.32
CA LEU A 243 -11.90 6.41 23.69
C LEU A 243 -10.56 7.11 23.98
N LYS A 244 -9.67 7.27 22.99
CA LYS A 244 -8.40 7.99 23.19
C LYS A 244 -8.53 9.47 23.54
N GLN A 245 -9.71 10.07 23.36
CA GLN A 245 -9.98 11.44 23.80
C GLN A 245 -10.05 11.57 25.33
N TYR A 246 -10.07 10.45 26.06
CA TYR A 246 -10.17 10.39 27.51
C TYR A 246 -8.82 9.99 28.10
N SER A 247 -8.18 10.91 28.83
CA SER A 247 -6.80 10.77 29.33
C SER A 247 -6.55 9.51 30.19
N ASN A 248 -7.58 8.99 30.84
CA ASN A 248 -7.47 7.86 31.77
C ASN A 248 -7.81 6.52 31.10
N VAL A 249 -8.12 6.51 29.80
CA VAL A 249 -8.54 5.31 29.08
C VAL A 249 -7.46 4.92 28.09
N ASN A 250 -6.84 3.76 28.29
CA ASN A 250 -6.03 3.11 27.27
C ASN A 250 -6.84 1.96 26.63
N PRO A 251 -7.57 2.22 25.53
CA PRO A 251 -8.48 1.24 24.96
C PRO A 251 -7.77 0.02 24.37
N VAL A 252 -6.47 0.14 24.06
CA VAL A 252 -5.70 -0.96 23.47
C VAL A 252 -4.90 -1.78 24.47
N ALA A 253 -4.79 -1.34 25.73
CA ALA A 253 -3.95 -1.96 26.76
C ALA A 253 -4.15 -3.48 26.86
N LYS A 254 -5.41 -3.93 26.83
CA LYS A 254 -5.77 -5.34 26.97
C LYS A 254 -5.36 -6.23 25.79
N PHE A 255 -4.98 -5.63 24.66
CA PHE A 255 -4.54 -6.34 23.46
C PHE A 255 -3.02 -6.30 23.30
N GLU A 256 -2.27 -5.61 24.18
CA GLU A 256 -0.83 -5.42 24.05
C GLU A 256 0.02 -6.58 24.60
N ASP A 257 -0.62 -7.64 25.09
CA ASP A 257 0.04 -8.84 25.60
C ASP A 257 0.47 -9.80 24.47
N GLU A 258 1.42 -10.68 24.79
CA GLU A 258 1.96 -11.64 23.84
C GLU A 258 0.89 -12.58 23.27
N THR A 259 -0.05 -13.06 24.09
CA THR A 259 -1.04 -14.06 23.67
C THR A 259 -1.95 -13.48 22.60
N THR A 260 -2.51 -12.30 22.87
CA THR A 260 -3.38 -11.59 21.93
C THR A 260 -2.65 -11.26 20.64
N ILE A 261 -1.44 -10.69 20.72
CA ILE A 261 -0.69 -10.28 19.53
C ILE A 261 -0.32 -11.48 18.65
N ILE A 262 0.10 -12.59 19.25
CA ILE A 262 0.40 -13.83 18.52
C ILE A 262 -0.88 -14.43 17.90
N GLY A 263 -2.04 -14.22 18.52
CA GLY A 263 -3.36 -14.58 17.98
C GLY A 263 -3.65 -14.00 16.59
N PHE A 264 -3.04 -12.86 16.21
CA PHE A 264 -3.19 -12.26 14.88
C PHE A 264 -2.41 -12.96 13.74
N LYS A 265 -1.92 -14.19 13.96
CA LYS A 265 -1.17 -14.96 12.97
C LYS A 265 -1.92 -15.17 11.65
N ASP A 266 -3.23 -15.38 11.72
CA ASP A 266 -4.07 -15.52 10.52
C ASP A 266 -4.28 -14.18 9.84
N MET A 267 -4.37 -13.11 10.62
CA MET A 267 -4.54 -11.75 10.11
C MET A 267 -3.32 -11.29 9.30
N VAL A 268 -2.10 -11.54 9.76
CA VAL A 268 -0.90 -11.19 8.97
C VAL A 268 -0.77 -11.99 7.67
N ASN A 269 -1.49 -13.12 7.56
CA ASN A 269 -1.49 -14.00 6.39
C ASN A 269 -2.83 -14.06 5.63
N THR A 270 -3.82 -13.23 5.99
CA THR A 270 -5.14 -13.16 5.36
C THR A 270 -5.07 -13.05 3.82
N SER A 271 -6.02 -13.55 3.06
CA SER A 271 -6.00 -13.37 1.60
C SER A 271 -6.27 -11.92 1.20
N SER A 272 -7.14 -11.22 1.94
CA SER A 272 -7.61 -9.86 1.67
C SER A 272 -6.55 -8.79 1.93
N LYS A 273 -6.33 -7.88 0.98
CA LYS A 273 -5.44 -6.73 1.17
C LYS A 273 -6.06 -5.71 2.13
N ASN A 274 -7.34 -5.38 1.94
CA ASN A 274 -8.03 -4.39 2.77
C ASN A 274 -8.03 -4.78 4.26
N ILE A 275 -8.40 -6.03 4.57
CA ILE A 275 -8.45 -6.52 5.95
C ILE A 275 -7.06 -6.43 6.63
N PHE A 276 -5.98 -6.74 5.88
CA PHE A 276 -4.62 -6.56 6.39
C PHE A 276 -4.27 -5.08 6.61
N ASP A 277 -4.64 -4.18 5.69
CA ASP A 277 -4.36 -2.75 5.79
C ASP A 277 -5.12 -2.10 6.96
N GLU A 278 -6.36 -2.53 7.21
CA GLU A 278 -7.14 -2.14 8.39
C GLU A 278 -6.51 -2.66 9.69
N PHE A 279 -6.03 -3.91 9.72
CA PHE A 279 -5.27 -4.44 10.85
C PHE A 279 -4.00 -3.64 11.12
N ILE A 280 -3.20 -3.35 10.09
CA ILE A 280 -2.01 -2.48 10.22
C ILE A 280 -2.38 -1.09 10.73
N SER A 281 -3.55 -0.59 10.37
CA SER A 281 -4.07 0.69 10.84
C SER A 281 -4.56 0.63 12.28
N PHE A 282 -5.05 -0.51 12.76
CA PHE A 282 -5.34 -0.74 14.17
C PHE A 282 -4.07 -0.77 15.03
N ILE A 283 -3.01 -1.47 14.58
CA ILE A 283 -1.73 -1.57 15.31
C ILE A 283 -1.14 -0.18 15.61
N ARG A 284 -1.43 0.85 14.81
CA ARG A 284 -0.96 2.23 15.05
C ARG A 284 -1.27 2.78 16.44
N PHE A 285 -2.29 2.24 17.10
CA PHE A 285 -2.75 2.73 18.39
C PHE A 285 -1.98 2.13 19.56
N PHE A 286 -1.25 1.06 19.32
CA PHE A 286 -0.44 0.35 20.31
C PHE A 286 0.76 1.20 20.75
N SER A 287 1.19 0.96 21.98
CA SER A 287 2.37 1.50 22.61
C SER A 287 3.63 0.74 22.19
N LYS A 288 4.79 1.29 22.56
CA LYS A 288 6.08 0.66 22.31
C LYS A 288 6.31 -0.64 23.11
N GLU A 289 5.53 -0.88 24.16
CA GLU A 289 5.61 -2.10 24.99
C GLU A 289 5.16 -3.35 24.23
N SER A 290 4.35 -3.18 23.19
CA SER A 290 3.85 -4.27 22.35
C SER A 290 4.86 -4.73 21.28
N ILE A 291 5.91 -3.95 21.01
CA ILE A 291 6.88 -4.21 19.95
C ILE A 291 7.55 -5.58 20.07
N PRO A 292 8.06 -6.02 21.24
CA PRO A 292 8.65 -7.35 21.39
C PRO A 292 7.71 -8.47 20.96
N HIS A 293 6.42 -8.34 21.23
CA HIS A 293 5.40 -9.32 20.84
C HIS A 293 5.17 -9.30 19.32
N PHE A 294 5.15 -8.13 18.70
CA PHE A 294 5.04 -8.01 17.24
C PHE A 294 6.28 -8.55 16.51
N ILE A 295 7.48 -8.42 17.08
CA ILE A 295 8.70 -9.05 16.54
C ILE A 295 8.53 -10.58 16.48
N LYS A 296 7.93 -11.18 17.51
CA LYS A 296 7.60 -12.61 17.53
C LYS A 296 6.52 -12.95 16.50
N LEU A 297 5.46 -12.14 16.37
CA LEU A 297 4.43 -12.33 15.34
C LEU A 297 5.00 -12.29 13.91
N MET A 298 5.98 -11.42 13.65
CA MET A 298 6.61 -11.28 12.33
C MET A 298 7.25 -12.58 11.81
N VAL A 299 7.62 -13.51 12.70
CA VAL A 299 8.18 -14.83 12.32
C VAL A 299 7.17 -15.64 11.50
N TYR A 300 5.87 -15.41 11.67
CA TYR A 300 4.83 -16.16 10.97
C TYR A 300 4.39 -15.53 9.63
N VAL A 301 4.97 -14.39 9.23
CA VAL A 301 4.53 -13.66 8.04
C VAL A 301 5.09 -14.28 6.77
N LYS A 302 4.21 -14.81 5.90
CA LYS A 302 4.62 -15.51 4.67
C LYS A 302 4.96 -14.56 3.51
N ARG A 303 4.28 -13.42 3.43
CA ARG A 303 4.40 -12.48 2.30
C ARG A 303 5.39 -11.35 2.63
N LYS A 304 6.41 -11.18 1.79
CA LYS A 304 7.47 -10.18 2.00
C LYS A 304 6.94 -8.74 2.14
N ASN A 305 5.99 -8.34 1.30
CA ASN A 305 5.39 -6.99 1.37
C ASN A 305 4.69 -6.74 2.71
N ARG A 306 4.04 -7.76 3.29
CA ARG A 306 3.38 -7.64 4.60
C ARG A 306 4.36 -7.56 5.75
N LEU A 307 5.44 -8.33 5.68
CA LEU A 307 6.53 -8.22 6.65
C LEU A 307 7.12 -6.82 6.65
N LEU A 308 7.29 -6.22 5.47
CA LEU A 308 7.73 -4.82 5.35
C LEU A 308 6.73 -3.84 5.97
N SER A 309 5.42 -3.99 5.71
CA SER A 309 4.39 -3.13 6.32
C SER A 309 4.38 -3.20 7.85
N LEU A 310 4.50 -4.41 8.41
CA LEU A 310 4.61 -4.63 9.87
C LEU A 310 5.87 -3.99 10.44
N ARG A 311 7.03 -4.19 9.79
CA ARG A 311 8.30 -3.60 10.23
C ARG A 311 8.23 -2.06 10.23
N SER A 312 7.72 -1.46 9.15
CA SER A 312 7.52 -0.01 9.07
C SER A 312 6.56 0.49 10.17
N ARG A 313 5.50 -0.25 10.47
CA ARG A 313 4.58 0.10 11.56
C ARG A 313 5.29 0.07 12.92
N MET A 314 6.12 -0.94 13.19
CA MET A 314 6.88 -1.02 14.45
C MET A 314 7.90 0.11 14.59
N VAL A 315 8.62 0.45 13.52
CA VAL A 315 9.55 1.60 13.53
C VAL A 315 8.81 2.91 13.82
N ASN A 316 7.62 3.10 13.25
CA ASN A 316 6.80 4.28 13.52
C ASN A 316 6.32 4.35 14.98
N ILE A 317 5.97 3.22 15.59
CA ILE A 317 5.56 3.15 17.01
C ILE A 317 6.76 3.39 17.94
N ALA A 318 7.94 2.90 17.57
CA ALA A 318 9.17 3.08 18.33
C ALA A 318 9.62 4.55 18.40
N GLN A 319 9.26 5.39 17.42
CA GLN A 319 9.59 6.84 17.41
C GLN A 319 11.09 7.15 17.67
N ASN A 320 11.98 6.36 17.07
CA ASN A 320 13.45 6.42 17.24
C ASN A 320 13.99 5.85 18.58
N ASP A 321 13.16 5.31 19.45
CA ASP A 321 13.58 4.59 20.66
C ASP A 321 13.96 3.13 20.32
N PRO A 322 15.24 2.73 20.44
CA PRO A 322 15.67 1.36 20.16
C PRO A 322 15.37 0.37 21.29
N THR A 323 15.04 0.86 22.49
CA THR A 323 14.91 0.05 23.70
C THR A 323 14.01 -1.18 23.51
N PRO A 324 12.83 -1.07 22.85
CA PRO A 324 11.94 -2.21 22.65
C PRO A 324 12.51 -3.33 21.75
N PHE A 325 13.62 -3.09 21.04
CA PHE A 325 14.25 -4.08 20.17
C PHE A 325 15.42 -4.80 20.85
N LEU A 326 16.00 -4.23 21.92
CA LEU A 326 17.30 -4.65 22.45
C LEU A 326 17.27 -6.06 23.03
N ASP A 327 16.23 -6.42 23.77
CA ASP A 327 16.12 -7.77 24.32
C ASP A 327 16.00 -8.83 23.22
N CYS A 328 15.33 -8.50 22.11
CA CYS A 328 15.21 -9.38 20.96
C CYS A 328 16.56 -9.62 20.24
N LEU A 329 17.56 -8.75 20.41
CA LEU A 329 18.92 -9.00 19.91
C LEU A 329 19.65 -10.13 20.65
N ASN A 330 19.20 -10.46 21.86
CA ASN A 330 19.74 -11.56 22.65
C ASN A 330 18.96 -12.87 22.46
N SER A 331 17.97 -12.89 21.55
CA SER A 331 17.16 -14.07 21.29
C SER A 331 17.99 -15.22 20.70
N LYS A 332 17.75 -16.43 21.20
CA LYS A 332 18.28 -17.68 20.62
C LYS A 332 17.56 -18.07 19.32
N ASP A 333 16.36 -17.53 19.09
CA ASP A 333 15.63 -17.72 17.83
C ASP A 333 16.16 -16.74 16.79
N ALA A 334 16.81 -17.29 15.76
CA ALA A 334 17.39 -16.50 14.68
C ALA A 334 16.34 -15.66 13.93
N SER A 335 15.09 -16.09 13.83
CA SER A 335 14.02 -15.35 13.14
C SER A 335 13.62 -14.10 13.91
N ILE A 336 13.51 -14.20 15.24
CA ILE A 336 13.28 -13.06 16.14
C ILE A 336 14.46 -12.08 16.04
N LEU A 337 15.68 -12.61 16.11
CA LEU A 337 16.91 -11.82 15.99
C LEU A 337 16.97 -11.06 14.66
N ILE A 338 16.69 -11.74 13.54
CA ILE A 338 16.62 -11.12 12.20
C ILE A 338 15.61 -9.98 12.17
N ASN A 339 14.42 -10.17 12.73
CA ASN A 339 13.42 -9.11 12.77
C ASN A 339 13.87 -7.90 13.60
N ALA A 340 14.53 -8.13 14.75
CA ALA A 340 15.09 -7.04 15.56
C ALA A 340 16.19 -6.26 14.83
N ILE A 341 17.12 -6.96 14.15
CA ILE A 341 18.19 -6.34 13.35
C ILE A 341 17.59 -5.50 12.21
N ALA A 342 16.58 -6.04 11.52
CA ALA A 342 15.90 -5.33 10.45
C ALA A 342 15.25 -4.02 10.93
N LEU A 343 14.61 -4.04 12.10
CA LEU A 343 13.97 -2.87 12.70
C LEU A 343 14.99 -1.78 13.06
N LEU A 344 16.12 -2.14 13.66
CA LEU A 344 17.22 -1.19 13.93
C LEU A 344 17.76 -0.56 12.65
N GLY A 345 17.94 -1.38 11.60
CA GLY A 345 18.38 -0.93 10.29
C GLY A 345 17.36 0.01 9.61
N LEU A 346 16.06 -0.29 9.69
CA LEU A 346 15.00 0.56 9.13
C LEU A 346 14.84 1.88 9.90
N MET A 347 14.99 1.83 11.22
CA MET A 347 14.98 3.01 12.08
C MET A 347 16.24 3.87 11.91
N LYS A 348 17.30 3.35 11.27
CA LYS A 348 18.60 4.01 11.09
C LYS A 348 19.21 4.48 12.42
N TYR A 349 19.09 3.67 13.46
CA TYR A 349 19.61 4.02 14.78
C TYR A 349 21.13 4.15 14.77
N LYS A 350 21.68 5.31 15.16
CA LYS A 350 23.10 5.64 15.00
C LYS A 350 24.08 4.61 15.59
N ASP A 351 23.73 3.98 16.72
CA ASP A 351 24.62 3.03 17.40
C ASP A 351 24.38 1.58 16.97
N THR A 352 23.60 1.35 15.90
CA THR A 352 23.31 0.01 15.36
C THR A 352 24.60 -0.75 15.05
N LEU A 353 25.63 -0.12 14.48
CA LEU A 353 26.89 -0.81 14.19
C LEU A 353 27.51 -1.41 15.47
N THR A 354 27.52 -0.66 16.57
CA THR A 354 28.03 -1.12 17.88
C THR A 354 27.22 -2.31 18.39
N LEU A 355 25.89 -2.25 18.28
CA LEU A 355 25.00 -3.34 18.69
C LEU A 355 25.16 -4.61 17.85
N LEU A 356 25.43 -4.47 16.54
CA LEU A 356 25.56 -5.61 15.62
C LEU A 356 26.96 -6.20 15.58
N GLN A 357 27.98 -5.53 16.11
CA GLN A 357 29.36 -5.99 16.06
C GLN A 357 29.57 -7.40 16.65
N PRO A 358 28.98 -7.78 17.81
CA PRO A 358 29.08 -9.14 18.34
C PRO A 358 28.44 -10.20 17.44
N LEU A 359 27.49 -9.81 16.58
CA LEU A 359 26.69 -10.70 15.74
C LEU A 359 27.28 -10.87 14.33
N MET A 360 28.35 -10.17 13.99
CA MET A 360 28.96 -10.22 12.65
C MET A 360 29.43 -11.62 12.23
N PHE A 361 29.76 -12.48 13.21
CA PHE A 361 30.18 -13.87 13.00
C PHE A 361 29.14 -14.88 13.49
N HIS A 362 27.88 -14.47 13.64
CA HIS A 362 26.80 -15.33 14.11
C HIS A 362 26.68 -16.59 13.23
N SER A 363 26.45 -17.76 13.83
CA SER A 363 26.46 -19.06 13.12
C SER A 363 25.45 -19.13 11.97
N ASN A 364 24.26 -18.57 12.17
CA ASN A 364 23.21 -18.53 11.15
C ASN A 364 23.53 -17.48 10.05
N PRO A 365 23.66 -17.89 8.76
CA PRO A 365 23.96 -16.98 7.65
C PRO A 365 22.85 -15.95 7.39
N LEU A 366 21.59 -16.25 7.69
CA LEU A 366 20.47 -15.32 7.50
C LEU A 366 20.59 -14.10 8.43
N VAL A 367 21.14 -14.28 9.65
CA VAL A 367 21.44 -13.18 10.57
C VAL A 367 22.50 -12.27 9.94
N ARG A 368 23.57 -12.84 9.38
CA ARG A 368 24.65 -12.08 8.72
C ARG A 368 24.14 -11.34 7.47
N ILE A 369 23.25 -11.96 6.68
CA ILE A 369 22.53 -11.31 5.56
C ILE A 369 21.71 -10.11 6.03
N GLU A 370 20.95 -10.23 7.12
CA GLU A 370 20.17 -9.10 7.64
C GLU A 370 21.08 -7.99 8.19
N ILE A 371 22.21 -8.33 8.83
CA ILE A 371 23.22 -7.33 9.24
C ILE A 371 23.71 -6.53 8.03
N THR A 372 24.03 -7.16 6.90
CA THR A 372 24.42 -6.41 5.69
C THR A 372 23.33 -5.45 5.20
N THR A 373 22.06 -5.85 5.35
CA THR A 373 20.89 -5.03 4.97
C THR A 373 20.70 -3.85 5.91
N ALA A 374 20.85 -4.07 7.22
CA ALA A 374 20.80 -2.99 8.21
C ALA A 374 21.96 -2.00 7.97
N LEU A 375 23.19 -2.48 7.82
CA LEU A 375 24.37 -1.64 7.58
C LEU A 375 24.27 -0.82 6.28
N LYS A 376 23.58 -1.33 5.25
CA LYS A 376 23.25 -0.57 4.03
C LYS A 376 22.48 0.70 4.35
N ASN A 377 21.41 0.58 5.15
CA ASN A 377 20.54 1.69 5.51
C ASN A 377 21.25 2.77 6.33
N LEU A 378 22.33 2.39 7.03
CA LEU A 378 23.20 3.29 7.79
C LEU A 378 24.42 3.80 6.99
N GLY A 379 24.64 3.34 5.76
CA GLY A 379 25.78 3.77 4.94
C GLY A 379 27.14 3.18 5.36
N HIS A 380 27.16 2.06 6.09
CA HIS A 380 28.41 1.42 6.55
C HIS A 380 29.04 0.48 5.50
N ALA A 381 29.24 0.97 4.28
CA ALA A 381 29.73 0.17 3.15
C ALA A 381 31.09 -0.52 3.41
N ALA A 382 32.00 0.14 4.13
CA ALA A 382 33.29 -0.44 4.52
C ALA A 382 33.14 -1.69 5.41
N THR A 383 32.14 -1.71 6.29
CA THR A 383 31.84 -2.87 7.14
C THR A 383 31.18 -3.98 6.34
N ILE A 384 30.28 -3.63 5.41
CA ILE A 384 29.64 -4.60 4.50
C ILE A 384 30.70 -5.33 3.65
N ALA A 385 31.74 -4.63 3.20
CA ALA A 385 32.84 -5.21 2.43
C ALA A 385 33.57 -6.36 3.16
N LYS A 386 33.54 -6.40 4.50
CA LYS A 386 34.13 -7.50 5.28
C LYS A 386 33.39 -8.83 5.08
N PHE A 387 32.11 -8.80 4.71
CA PHE A 387 31.31 -9.99 4.42
C PHE A 387 31.64 -10.63 3.05
N LEU A 388 32.50 -10.02 2.25
CA LEU A 388 32.99 -10.64 1.00
C LEU A 388 33.88 -11.87 1.26
N ASP A 389 34.44 -11.99 2.46
CA ASP A 389 35.24 -13.14 2.90
C ASP A 389 34.43 -14.16 3.74
N ASP A 390 33.10 -13.99 3.82
CA ASP A 390 32.23 -14.88 4.60
C ASP A 390 32.30 -16.34 4.10
N GLY A 391 32.25 -17.31 5.01
CA GLY A 391 32.29 -18.73 4.65
C GLY A 391 31.07 -19.20 3.84
N ASN A 392 29.91 -18.56 4.02
CA ASN A 392 28.68 -18.89 3.31
C ASN A 392 28.53 -18.03 2.03
N ASN A 393 28.22 -18.68 0.90
CA ASN A 393 28.04 -18.05 -0.41
C ASN A 393 26.89 -17.04 -0.44
N ASP A 394 25.74 -17.34 0.18
CA ASP A 394 24.59 -16.43 0.18
C ASP A 394 24.90 -15.11 0.89
N VAL A 395 25.69 -15.15 1.96
CA VAL A 395 26.16 -13.94 2.65
C VAL A 395 27.07 -13.12 1.74
N ARG A 396 28.04 -13.75 1.05
CA ARG A 396 28.92 -13.07 0.09
C ARG A 396 28.13 -12.46 -1.07
N ILE A 397 27.17 -13.21 -1.63
CA ILE A 397 26.26 -12.76 -2.69
C ILE A 397 25.47 -11.53 -2.22
N LYS A 398 24.90 -11.57 -1.02
CA LYS A 398 24.15 -10.44 -0.47
C LYS A 398 25.03 -9.21 -0.26
N ALA A 399 26.26 -9.39 0.23
CA ALA A 399 27.22 -8.31 0.41
C ALA A 399 27.58 -7.65 -0.93
N LEU A 400 27.85 -8.45 -1.98
CA LEU A 400 28.10 -7.95 -3.34
C LEU A 400 26.91 -7.16 -3.90
N GLN A 401 25.69 -7.69 -3.77
CA GLN A 401 24.46 -6.99 -4.21
C GLN A 401 24.31 -5.66 -3.48
N THR A 402 24.51 -5.67 -2.16
CA THR A 402 24.41 -4.47 -1.33
C THR A 402 25.44 -3.41 -1.71
N LEU A 403 26.70 -3.81 -1.94
CA LEU A 403 27.76 -2.89 -2.35
C LEU A 403 27.59 -2.39 -3.80
N THR A 404 26.95 -3.19 -4.65
CA THR A 404 26.54 -2.80 -6.01
C THR A 404 25.46 -1.71 -5.95
N GLU A 405 24.43 -1.89 -5.13
CA GLU A 405 23.36 -0.90 -4.91
C GLU A 405 23.93 0.43 -4.38
N ILE A 406 24.87 0.37 -3.44
CA ILE A 406 25.51 1.57 -2.86
C ILE A 406 26.56 2.20 -3.81
N ARG A 407 27.03 1.45 -4.82
CA ARG A 407 28.15 1.83 -5.70
C ARG A 407 29.42 2.18 -4.92
N TYR A 408 29.96 1.22 -4.15
CA TYR A 408 31.12 1.44 -3.31
C TYR A 408 32.46 1.27 -4.06
N PRO A 409 33.22 2.32 -4.39
CA PRO A 409 34.37 2.20 -5.30
C PRO A 409 35.63 1.59 -4.66
N ARG A 410 35.77 1.67 -3.32
CA ARG A 410 37.01 1.28 -2.62
C ARG A 410 37.35 -0.22 -2.66
N ILE A 411 36.43 -1.05 -3.15
CA ILE A 411 36.61 -2.51 -3.27
C ILE A 411 37.04 -2.96 -4.68
N TYR A 412 37.18 -2.03 -5.63
CA TYR A 412 37.45 -2.37 -7.03
C TYR A 412 38.66 -3.32 -7.21
N ASP A 413 39.79 -2.99 -6.60
CA ASP A 413 41.02 -3.77 -6.73
C ASP A 413 40.87 -5.16 -6.09
N ASN A 414 40.19 -5.24 -4.94
CA ASN A 414 39.92 -6.50 -4.25
C ASN A 414 39.01 -7.41 -5.10
N LEU A 415 37.94 -6.85 -5.69
CA LEU A 415 37.05 -7.57 -6.61
C LEU A 415 37.82 -8.09 -7.82
N LEU A 416 38.65 -7.23 -8.42
CA LEU A 416 39.44 -7.57 -9.60
C LEU A 416 40.49 -8.67 -9.29
N GLN A 417 41.14 -8.61 -8.14
CA GLN A 417 42.06 -9.64 -7.66
C GLN A 417 41.33 -10.97 -7.46
N ARG A 418 40.15 -10.94 -6.83
CA ARG A 418 39.33 -12.12 -6.59
C ARG A 418 38.91 -12.79 -7.89
N ILE A 419 38.39 -12.03 -8.87
CA ILE A 419 37.99 -12.50 -10.20
C ILE A 419 39.16 -13.17 -10.95
N LYS A 420 40.39 -12.65 -10.79
CA LYS A 420 41.60 -13.21 -11.43
C LYS A 420 42.13 -14.47 -10.75
N SER A 421 41.71 -14.78 -9.54
CA SER A 421 42.20 -15.93 -8.77
C SER A 421 41.86 -17.27 -9.42
N LYS A 422 42.62 -18.32 -9.07
CA LYS A 422 42.35 -19.68 -9.57
C LYS A 422 41.01 -20.23 -9.04
N GLY A 423 40.69 -19.96 -7.78
CA GLY A 423 39.49 -20.48 -7.09
C GLY A 423 38.17 -19.84 -7.53
N PHE A 424 38.20 -18.62 -8.09
CA PHE A 424 36.99 -17.90 -8.52
C PHE A 424 36.09 -18.71 -9.45
N ARG A 425 36.70 -19.47 -10.37
CA ARG A 425 35.97 -20.28 -11.37
C ARG A 425 35.20 -21.46 -10.77
N ASN A 426 35.48 -21.80 -9.51
CA ASN A 426 34.79 -22.85 -8.77
C ASN A 426 33.61 -22.31 -7.96
N LEU A 427 33.43 -20.99 -7.88
CA LEU A 427 32.26 -20.40 -7.25
C LEU A 427 31.01 -20.69 -8.07
N GLU A 428 29.86 -20.62 -7.43
CA GLU A 428 28.58 -20.75 -8.12
C GLU A 428 28.39 -19.64 -9.16
N PHE A 429 27.60 -19.93 -10.21
CA PHE A 429 27.36 -18.97 -11.29
C PHE A 429 26.78 -17.64 -10.77
N THR A 430 25.85 -17.71 -9.82
CA THR A 430 25.23 -16.53 -9.20
C THR A 430 26.27 -15.66 -8.51
N GLU A 431 27.16 -16.26 -7.70
CA GLU A 431 28.22 -15.53 -7.03
C GLU A 431 29.21 -14.91 -8.04
N GLN A 432 29.64 -15.67 -9.05
CA GLN A 432 30.51 -15.13 -10.10
C GLN A 432 29.86 -13.92 -10.79
N LYS A 433 28.56 -14.00 -11.09
CA LYS A 433 27.81 -12.90 -11.72
C LYS A 433 27.81 -11.66 -10.83
N GLU A 434 27.53 -11.80 -9.54
CA GLU A 434 27.50 -10.65 -8.63
C GLU A 434 28.87 -9.99 -8.43
N TYR A 435 29.97 -10.74 -8.51
CA TYR A 435 31.31 -10.15 -8.54
C TYR A 435 31.53 -9.24 -9.76
N PHE A 436 31.08 -9.67 -10.94
CA PHE A 436 31.18 -8.84 -12.15
C PHE A 436 30.25 -7.62 -12.08
N ASN A 437 29.02 -7.77 -11.58
CA ASN A 437 28.09 -6.66 -11.38
C ASN A 437 28.69 -5.61 -10.42
N CYS A 438 29.21 -6.07 -9.29
CA CYS A 438 29.82 -5.21 -8.27
C CYS A 438 31.09 -4.52 -8.80
N LEU A 439 31.91 -5.22 -9.61
CA LEU A 439 33.08 -4.64 -10.26
C LEU A 439 32.69 -3.48 -11.19
N VAL A 440 31.62 -3.66 -11.98
CA VAL A 440 31.09 -2.60 -12.87
C VAL A 440 30.57 -1.41 -12.05
N ALA A 441 29.77 -1.67 -11.01
CA ALA A 441 29.23 -0.60 -10.17
C ALA A 441 30.28 0.17 -9.36
N SER A 442 31.45 -0.43 -9.11
CA SER A 442 32.57 0.21 -8.40
C SER A 442 33.34 1.24 -9.25
N ASP A 443 33.09 1.30 -10.56
CA ASP A 443 33.63 2.28 -11.53
C ASP A 443 35.15 2.54 -11.43
N GLY A 444 35.94 1.47 -11.30
CA GLY A 444 37.40 1.60 -11.23
C GLY A 444 38.06 1.91 -12.57
N LYS A 445 39.11 2.74 -12.52
CA LYS A 445 39.91 3.11 -13.70
C LYS A 445 40.40 1.87 -14.44
N GLY A 446 40.13 1.81 -15.75
CA GLY A 446 40.62 0.73 -16.61
C GLY A 446 39.78 -0.56 -16.59
N ILE A 447 38.55 -0.52 -16.07
CA ILE A 447 37.63 -1.67 -16.08
C ILE A 447 37.45 -2.27 -17.49
N ILE A 448 37.29 -1.44 -18.52
CA ILE A 448 37.14 -1.89 -19.91
C ILE A 448 38.36 -2.70 -20.36
N LYS A 449 39.58 -2.21 -20.07
CA LYS A 449 40.84 -2.90 -20.35
C LYS A 449 40.92 -4.25 -19.64
N HIS A 450 40.47 -4.34 -18.39
CA HIS A 450 40.47 -5.58 -17.63
C HIS A 450 39.44 -6.60 -18.14
N LEU A 451 38.21 -6.16 -18.42
CA LEU A 451 37.17 -7.01 -18.99
C LEU A 451 37.55 -7.52 -20.38
N LYS A 452 38.13 -6.67 -21.24
CA LYS A 452 38.68 -7.06 -22.54
C LYS A 452 39.75 -8.15 -22.40
N LYS A 453 40.67 -8.03 -21.43
CA LYS A 453 41.68 -9.06 -21.16
C LYS A 453 41.08 -10.39 -20.73
N ILE A 454 39.98 -10.38 -19.96
CA ILE A 454 39.26 -11.60 -19.56
C ILE A 454 38.57 -12.23 -20.77
N LEU A 455 37.82 -11.44 -21.54
CA LEU A 455 37.07 -11.90 -22.71
C LEU A 455 37.98 -12.56 -23.76
N PHE A 456 39.09 -11.92 -24.11
CA PHE A 456 40.01 -12.39 -25.15
C PHE A 456 41.17 -13.25 -24.63
N LYS A 457 41.13 -13.70 -23.37
CA LYS A 457 42.20 -14.52 -22.81
C LYS A 457 42.43 -15.78 -23.65
N TRP A 458 43.68 -15.94 -24.10
CA TRP A 458 44.13 -17.15 -24.76
C TRP A 458 44.30 -18.30 -23.76
N LEU A 459 43.83 -19.49 -24.14
CA LEU A 459 43.79 -20.67 -23.28
C LEU A 459 44.16 -21.94 -24.04
N LEU A 460 45.17 -22.64 -23.52
CA LEU A 460 45.57 -23.97 -23.98
C LEU A 460 44.65 -25.07 -23.43
N PHE A 461 44.30 -25.01 -22.14
CA PHE A 461 43.45 -26.01 -21.46
C PHE A 461 42.32 -25.34 -20.67
N GLY A 462 41.29 -26.10 -20.27
CA GLY A 462 40.20 -25.62 -19.40
C GLY A 462 39.20 -24.65 -20.06
N ARG A 463 39.10 -24.66 -21.40
CA ARG A 463 38.24 -23.75 -22.18
C ARG A 463 36.77 -23.78 -21.74
N LYS A 464 36.22 -24.98 -21.51
CA LYS A 464 34.83 -25.18 -21.06
C LYS A 464 34.54 -24.51 -19.71
N LYS A 465 35.48 -24.55 -18.75
CA LYS A 465 35.32 -23.87 -17.44
C LYS A 465 35.48 -22.35 -17.55
N TYR A 466 36.22 -21.86 -18.55
CA TYR A 466 36.47 -20.43 -18.73
C TYR A 466 35.43 -19.73 -19.61
N SER A 467 34.58 -20.47 -20.32
CA SER A 467 33.51 -19.87 -21.14
C SER A 467 32.58 -18.98 -20.32
N ILE A 468 32.30 -19.35 -19.06
CA ILE A 468 31.52 -18.54 -18.11
C ILE A 468 32.18 -17.18 -17.88
N MET A 469 33.50 -17.13 -17.65
CA MET A 469 34.25 -15.88 -17.48
C MET A 469 34.13 -14.97 -18.69
N ARG A 470 34.16 -15.54 -19.91
CA ARG A 470 33.98 -14.76 -21.15
C ARG A 470 32.57 -14.20 -21.24
N LYS A 471 31.56 -15.02 -20.92
CA LYS A 471 30.16 -14.58 -20.90
C LYS A 471 29.93 -13.45 -19.91
N LEU A 472 30.41 -13.59 -18.67
CA LEU A 472 30.30 -12.56 -17.65
C LEU A 472 31.05 -11.28 -18.02
N ALA A 473 32.24 -11.39 -18.60
CA ALA A 473 32.99 -10.22 -19.08
C ALA A 473 32.29 -9.50 -20.23
N ALA A 474 31.68 -10.24 -21.18
CA ALA A 474 30.92 -9.66 -22.28
C ALA A 474 29.65 -8.93 -21.77
N ILE A 475 28.90 -9.55 -20.84
CA ILE A 475 27.74 -8.92 -20.20
C ILE A 475 28.16 -7.66 -19.43
N ALA A 476 29.25 -7.73 -18.67
CA ALA A 476 29.78 -6.57 -17.95
C ALA A 476 30.19 -5.42 -18.89
N LEU A 477 30.80 -5.73 -20.05
CA LEU A 477 31.11 -4.74 -21.09
C LEU A 477 29.84 -4.12 -21.68
N ALA A 478 28.79 -4.92 -21.91
CA ALA A 478 27.52 -4.42 -22.40
C ALA A 478 26.86 -3.44 -21.40
N ASN A 479 26.90 -3.76 -20.11
CA ASN A 479 26.32 -2.94 -19.04
C ASN A 479 27.00 -1.57 -18.85
N ILE A 480 28.26 -1.40 -19.25
CA ILE A 480 28.96 -0.10 -19.19
C ILE A 480 28.42 0.88 -20.26
N SER A 481 27.79 0.38 -21.33
CA SER A 481 27.08 1.18 -22.34
C SER A 481 27.84 2.37 -22.94
N ASN A 482 29.06 2.16 -23.43
CA ASN A 482 29.79 3.19 -24.20
C ASN A 482 30.23 2.68 -25.59
N THR A 483 30.74 3.57 -26.44
CA THR A 483 31.15 3.26 -27.82
C THR A 483 32.32 2.27 -27.85
N GLU A 484 33.31 2.42 -26.97
CA GLU A 484 34.45 1.51 -26.87
C GLU A 484 34.01 0.07 -26.55
N THR A 485 33.08 -0.14 -25.61
CA THR A 485 32.61 -1.48 -25.27
C THR A 485 31.80 -2.11 -26.38
N LEU A 486 31.04 -1.33 -27.15
CA LEU A 486 30.32 -1.81 -28.34
C LEU A 486 31.29 -2.33 -29.40
N GLU A 487 32.35 -1.58 -29.71
CA GLU A 487 33.38 -2.01 -30.67
C GLU A 487 34.07 -3.31 -30.23
N ILE A 488 34.38 -3.42 -28.94
CA ILE A 488 34.99 -4.63 -28.35
C ILE A 488 34.07 -5.84 -28.55
N LEU A 489 32.76 -5.70 -28.32
CA LEU A 489 31.79 -6.78 -28.48
C LEU A 489 31.59 -7.17 -29.96
N LEU A 490 31.45 -6.18 -30.87
CA LEU A 490 31.35 -6.43 -32.31
C LEU A 490 32.60 -7.15 -32.84
N HIS A 491 33.79 -6.75 -32.39
CA HIS A 491 35.03 -7.44 -32.72
C HIS A 491 35.04 -8.89 -32.22
N GLY A 492 34.53 -9.13 -31.01
CA GLY A 492 34.41 -10.46 -30.42
C GLY A 492 33.44 -11.38 -31.17
N ALA A 493 32.30 -10.85 -31.62
CA ALA A 493 31.31 -11.58 -32.41
C ALA A 493 31.85 -12.08 -33.78
N ARG A 494 32.90 -11.45 -34.30
CA ARG A 494 33.58 -11.86 -35.54
C ARG A 494 34.71 -12.86 -35.33
N LYS A 495 35.04 -13.25 -34.09
CA LYS A 495 36.13 -14.20 -33.82
C LYS A 495 35.73 -15.63 -34.23
N ARG A 496 36.72 -16.38 -34.75
CA ARG A 496 36.58 -17.83 -35.00
C ARG A 496 36.37 -18.66 -33.73
N ASN A 497 36.79 -18.13 -32.57
CA ASN A 497 36.60 -18.81 -31.30
C ASN A 497 35.12 -18.78 -30.89
N LYS A 498 34.46 -19.93 -30.93
CA LYS A 498 33.01 -20.08 -30.66
C LYS A 498 32.59 -19.54 -29.29
N ASP A 499 33.40 -19.72 -28.25
CA ASP A 499 33.07 -19.23 -26.90
C ASP A 499 33.07 -17.69 -26.83
N ILE A 500 34.06 -17.05 -27.49
CA ILE A 500 34.17 -15.58 -27.55
C ILE A 500 33.02 -15.02 -28.38
N LYS A 501 32.79 -15.61 -29.56
CA LYS A 501 31.71 -15.22 -30.47
C LYS A 501 30.35 -15.30 -29.77
N SER A 502 30.03 -16.45 -29.19
CA SER A 502 28.75 -16.67 -28.50
C SER A 502 28.55 -15.74 -27.29
N ALA A 503 29.61 -15.50 -26.49
CA ALA A 503 29.54 -14.56 -25.37
C ALA A 503 29.20 -13.13 -25.83
N CYS A 504 29.83 -12.67 -26.91
CA CYS A 504 29.61 -11.33 -27.45
C CYS A 504 28.25 -11.20 -28.13
N GLU A 505 27.84 -12.17 -28.94
CA GLU A 505 26.51 -12.20 -29.56
C GLU A 505 25.39 -12.20 -28.51
N THR A 506 25.57 -12.94 -27.42
CA THR A 506 24.60 -12.95 -26.31
C THR A 506 24.53 -11.58 -25.63
N ALA A 507 25.68 -10.97 -25.35
CA ALA A 507 25.73 -9.65 -24.71
C ALA A 507 25.15 -8.54 -25.60
N LEU A 508 25.37 -8.60 -26.91
CA LEU A 508 24.82 -7.66 -27.88
C LEU A 508 23.29 -7.76 -28.03
N LYS A 509 22.68 -8.92 -27.77
CA LYS A 509 21.21 -9.11 -27.79
C LYS A 509 20.51 -8.57 -26.55
N GLN A 510 21.24 -8.31 -25.47
CA GLN A 510 20.71 -7.80 -24.20
C GLN A 510 20.74 -6.28 -24.12
N LYS A 511 21.32 -5.63 -25.12
CA LYS A 511 21.40 -4.18 -25.30
C LYS A 511 20.37 -3.78 -26.33
#